data_AF-A0A380C1Q4-F1
#
_entry.id   AF-A0A380C1Q4-F1
#
_cell.length_a   1.000
_cell.length_b   1.000
_cell.length_c   1.000
_cell.angle_alpha   90.00
_cell.angle_beta   90.00
_cell.angle_gamma   90.00
#
_symmetry.space_group_name_H-M   'P 1'
#
loop_
_entity.id
_entity.type
_entity.pdbx_description
1 polymer ?
#
loop_
_entity_poly.entity_id
_entity_poly.type
_entity_poly.pdbx_seq_one_letter_code
_entity_poly.pdbx_strand_id
1 'polypeptide(L)'
;MNKGWIKLHRGIMDKPIWTESTPEQKVVLITLLMMANHSEKQWEWRGKPFTARPGQFVTSLPNLAQKCGKNCSVQKIRTALKRFERYGFLTDESTAHNRLITLVNWGVYQGGTEIATAESTDDQQTANRHLTANKNVKNEENEKKSNRRKQVYDESSIFYQLALAQFEEIQMNQPHAKEPNFQKWANDFRLIVERDDRTVEQITYLMKWAMGHSFWHSVILSPSSLRRHWDRLVAQMKQERALANEKVVSIPKKQIQEFSLDLTKGESI
;
A
#
# COMPACT_ATOMS: atom_id res chain seq x y z
N MET A 1 -29.32 13.91 -8.04
CA MET A 1 -28.18 13.60 -8.92
C MET A 1 -27.01 14.44 -8.47
N ASN A 2 -25.90 13.85 -8.02
CA ASN A 2 -24.67 14.61 -7.79
C ASN A 2 -24.14 15.04 -9.16
N LYS A 3 -24.28 16.33 -9.48
CA LYS A 3 -23.69 16.94 -10.67
C LYS A 3 -22.20 17.09 -10.42
N GLY A 4 -21.37 16.42 -11.20
CA GLY A 4 -19.93 16.45 -11.02
C GLY A 4 -19.21 15.69 -12.13
N TRP A 5 -17.90 15.86 -12.20
CA TRP A 5 -17.00 15.19 -13.12
C TRP A 5 -15.89 14.53 -12.31
N ILE A 6 -15.35 13.43 -12.85
CA ILE A 6 -14.15 12.81 -12.31
C ILE A 6 -12.99 13.07 -13.27
N LYS A 7 -11.81 13.33 -12.74
CA LYS A 7 -10.56 13.28 -13.52
C LYS A 7 -10.18 11.83 -13.73
N LEU A 8 -10.03 11.43 -14.99
CA LEU A 8 -9.43 10.15 -15.36
C LEU A 8 -8.06 10.43 -15.99
N HIS A 9 -6.99 10.00 -15.34
CA HIS A 9 -5.64 10.24 -15.83
C HIS A 9 -5.33 9.34 -17.03
N ARG A 10 -4.83 9.92 -18.14
CA ARG A 10 -4.54 9.20 -19.40
C ARG A 10 -3.66 7.96 -19.20
N GLY A 11 -2.69 8.04 -18.29
CA GLY A 11 -1.78 6.93 -17.97
C GLY A 11 -2.45 5.71 -17.33
N ILE A 12 -3.76 5.73 -17.04
CA ILE A 12 -4.48 4.49 -16.74
C ILE A 12 -4.49 3.55 -17.94
N MET A 13 -4.48 4.09 -19.17
CA MET A 13 -4.52 3.31 -20.40
C MET A 13 -3.28 2.47 -20.63
N ASP A 14 -2.13 2.91 -20.11
CA ASP A 14 -0.84 2.22 -20.25
C ASP A 14 -0.60 1.16 -19.16
N LYS A 15 -1.46 1.13 -18.12
CA LYS A 15 -1.29 0.20 -16.99
C LYS A 15 -1.89 -1.17 -17.31
N PRO A 16 -1.30 -2.27 -16.80
CA PRO A 16 -1.87 -3.63 -16.94
C PRO A 16 -3.29 -3.79 -16.39
N ILE A 17 -3.68 -2.95 -15.42
CA ILE A 17 -5.06 -2.92 -14.92
C ILE A 17 -6.08 -2.49 -15.99
N TRP A 18 -5.62 -1.80 -17.03
CA TRP A 18 -6.41 -1.45 -18.21
C TRP A 18 -6.07 -2.35 -19.40
N THR A 19 -4.82 -2.43 -19.84
CA THR A 19 -4.45 -3.14 -21.09
C THR A 19 -4.87 -4.61 -21.07
N GLU A 20 -4.61 -5.29 -19.96
CA GLU A 20 -4.85 -6.72 -19.78
C GLU A 20 -6.21 -7.06 -19.16
N SER A 21 -7.13 -6.10 -19.09
CA SER A 21 -8.46 -6.28 -18.51
C SER A 21 -9.52 -6.46 -19.58
N THR A 22 -10.49 -7.35 -19.31
CA THR A 22 -11.63 -7.57 -20.21
C THR A 22 -12.50 -6.30 -20.32
N PRO A 23 -13.33 -6.16 -21.37
CA PRO A 23 -14.24 -5.04 -21.50
C PRO A 23 -15.13 -4.85 -20.24
N GLU A 24 -15.63 -5.94 -19.66
CA GLU A 24 -16.44 -5.86 -18.44
C GLU A 24 -15.61 -5.42 -17.23
N GLN A 25 -14.37 -5.89 -17.09
CA GLN A 25 -13.50 -5.40 -16.03
C GLN A 25 -13.23 -3.90 -16.17
N LYS A 26 -13.01 -3.40 -17.39
CA LYS A 26 -12.87 -1.96 -17.66
C LYS A 26 -14.13 -1.19 -17.27
N VAL A 27 -15.31 -1.72 -17.56
CA VAL A 27 -16.58 -1.14 -17.11
C VAL A 27 -16.63 -1.06 -15.58
N VAL A 28 -16.32 -2.14 -14.88
CA VAL A 28 -16.26 -2.15 -13.40
C VAL A 28 -15.30 -1.10 -12.89
N LEU A 29 -14.09 -1.00 -13.46
CA LEU A 29 -13.07 -0.04 -13.05
C LEU A 29 -13.60 1.41 -13.11
N ILE A 30 -14.22 1.78 -14.22
CA ILE A 30 -14.79 3.11 -14.42
C ILE A 30 -16.00 3.33 -13.50
N THR A 31 -16.86 2.32 -13.30
CA THR A 31 -17.98 2.39 -12.35
C THR A 31 -17.50 2.66 -10.93
N LEU A 32 -16.44 1.98 -10.47
CA LEU A 32 -15.87 2.21 -9.13
C LEU A 32 -15.35 3.63 -8.98
N LEU A 33 -14.65 4.16 -9.99
CA LEU A 33 -14.15 5.53 -10.01
C LEU A 33 -15.27 6.57 -9.94
N MET A 34 -16.39 6.33 -10.64
CA MET A 34 -17.56 7.22 -10.60
C MET A 34 -18.34 7.14 -9.28
N MET A 35 -18.28 6.00 -8.59
CA MET A 35 -18.99 5.79 -7.32
C MET A 35 -18.25 6.32 -6.10
N ALA A 36 -16.92 6.45 -6.19
CA ALA A 36 -16.11 6.96 -5.11
C ALA A 36 -16.54 8.37 -4.70
N ASN A 37 -16.69 8.60 -3.39
CA ASN A 37 -17.08 9.92 -2.90
C ASN A 37 -15.95 10.92 -3.15
N HIS A 38 -16.32 12.16 -3.46
CA HIS A 38 -15.38 13.26 -3.69
C HIS A 38 -15.16 14.16 -2.47
N SER A 39 -16.00 13.98 -1.45
CA SER A 39 -15.96 14.62 -0.15
C SER A 39 -16.46 13.62 0.89
N GLU A 40 -16.33 13.95 2.18
CA GLU A 40 -16.90 13.11 3.23
C GLU A 40 -18.41 12.93 3.05
N LYS A 41 -18.86 11.70 3.22
CA LYS A 41 -20.28 11.34 3.08
C LYS A 41 -20.67 10.30 4.11
N GLN A 42 -21.85 10.44 4.69
CA GLN A 42 -22.40 9.45 5.61
C GLN A 42 -22.94 8.23 4.85
N TRP A 43 -22.59 7.06 5.36
CA TRP A 43 -23.04 5.74 4.91
C TRP A 43 -23.41 4.88 6.11
N GLU A 44 -24.09 3.77 5.84
CA GLU A 44 -24.28 2.71 6.82
C GLU A 44 -23.28 1.59 6.53
N TRP A 45 -22.46 1.22 7.51
CA TRP A 45 -21.46 0.16 7.41
C TRP A 45 -21.53 -0.72 8.65
N ARG A 46 -21.68 -2.05 8.46
CA ARG A 46 -21.85 -3.02 9.57
C ARG A 46 -22.99 -2.66 10.54
N GLY A 47 -24.09 -2.10 10.01
CA GLY A 47 -25.24 -1.67 10.83
C GLY A 47 -24.98 -0.44 11.70
N LYS A 48 -23.89 0.30 11.45
CA LYS A 48 -23.54 1.53 12.17
C LYS A 48 -23.36 2.69 11.19
N PRO A 49 -23.63 3.94 11.63
CA PRO A 49 -23.24 5.12 10.87
C PRO A 49 -21.72 5.12 10.62
N PHE A 50 -21.32 5.41 9.39
CA PHE A 50 -19.94 5.45 8.95
C PHE A 50 -19.71 6.65 8.05
N THR A 51 -18.73 7.48 8.40
CA THR A 51 -18.31 8.61 7.57
C THR A 51 -17.25 8.13 6.58
N ALA A 52 -17.65 8.00 5.30
CA ALA A 52 -16.73 7.61 4.24
C ALA A 52 -15.92 8.82 3.78
N ARG A 53 -14.59 8.66 3.72
CA ARG A 53 -13.66 9.67 3.23
C ARG A 53 -13.68 9.78 1.69
N PRO A 54 -13.09 10.83 1.10
CA PRO A 54 -12.90 10.89 -0.33
C PRO A 54 -12.18 9.65 -0.87
N GLY A 55 -12.67 9.07 -1.97
CA GLY A 55 -12.16 7.81 -2.51
C GLY A 55 -12.81 6.54 -1.92
N GLN A 56 -13.63 6.66 -0.87
CA GLN A 56 -14.31 5.53 -0.23
C GLN A 56 -15.80 5.52 -0.55
N PHE A 57 -16.42 4.34 -0.53
CA PHE A 57 -17.87 4.18 -0.59
C PHE A 57 -18.30 2.77 -0.14
N VAL A 58 -19.53 2.66 0.34
CA VAL A 58 -20.14 1.37 0.69
C VAL A 58 -21.06 0.92 -0.44
N THR A 59 -21.01 -0.36 -0.79
CA THR A 59 -21.88 -0.94 -1.81
C THR A 59 -22.14 -2.43 -1.59
N SER A 60 -22.84 -3.09 -2.51
CA SER A 60 -23.02 -4.54 -2.53
C SER A 60 -22.71 -5.07 -3.93
N LEU A 61 -22.41 -6.36 -4.05
CA LEU A 61 -22.15 -6.97 -5.35
C LEU A 61 -23.34 -6.87 -6.32
N PRO A 62 -24.60 -7.07 -5.89
CA PRO A 62 -25.75 -6.87 -6.78
C PRO A 62 -25.89 -5.42 -7.25
N ASN A 63 -25.65 -4.45 -6.36
CA ASN A 63 -25.72 -3.02 -6.73
C ASN A 63 -24.61 -2.64 -7.71
N LEU A 64 -23.38 -3.17 -7.53
CA LEU A 64 -22.30 -3.01 -8.50
C LEU A 64 -22.65 -3.63 -9.85
N ALA A 65 -23.17 -4.86 -9.86
CA ALA A 65 -23.63 -5.52 -11.09
C ALA A 65 -24.68 -4.67 -11.83
N GLN A 66 -25.67 -4.15 -11.10
CA GLN A 66 -26.69 -3.26 -11.65
C GLN A 66 -26.09 -1.99 -12.26
N LYS A 67 -25.13 -1.34 -11.57
CA LYS A 67 -24.46 -0.12 -12.05
C LYS A 67 -23.53 -0.35 -13.23
N CYS A 68 -22.93 -1.55 -13.33
CA CYS A 68 -22.08 -1.93 -14.45
C CYS A 68 -22.89 -2.41 -15.68
N GLY A 69 -24.19 -2.67 -15.51
CA GLY A 69 -25.11 -3.03 -16.59
C GLY A 69 -25.28 -4.53 -16.82
N LYS A 70 -26.16 -4.88 -17.78
CA LYS A 70 -26.71 -6.24 -17.98
C LYS A 70 -25.66 -7.34 -18.16
N ASN A 71 -24.47 -7.04 -18.69
CA ASN A 71 -23.43 -8.03 -18.99
C ASN A 71 -22.43 -8.28 -17.85
N CYS A 72 -22.58 -7.59 -16.72
CA CYS A 72 -21.71 -7.68 -15.56
C CYS A 72 -22.35 -8.51 -14.46
N SER A 73 -22.25 -9.85 -14.57
CA SER A 73 -22.72 -10.75 -13.51
C SER A 73 -21.96 -10.53 -12.19
N VAL A 74 -22.58 -10.89 -11.07
CA VAL A 74 -21.96 -10.82 -9.73
C VAL A 74 -20.59 -11.53 -9.69
N GLN A 75 -20.45 -12.64 -10.42
CA GLN A 75 -19.18 -13.37 -10.51
C GLN A 75 -18.11 -12.56 -11.25
N LYS A 76 -18.45 -11.88 -12.35
CA LYS A 76 -17.52 -10.99 -13.06
C LYS A 76 -17.09 -9.82 -12.17
N ILE A 77 -18.02 -9.25 -11.38
CA ILE A 77 -17.70 -8.21 -10.40
C ILE A 77 -16.67 -8.72 -9.38
N ARG A 78 -16.92 -9.89 -8.77
CA ARG A 78 -15.99 -10.49 -7.79
C ARG A 78 -14.60 -10.71 -8.38
N THR A 79 -14.53 -11.26 -9.59
CA THR A 79 -13.25 -11.49 -10.29
C THR A 79 -12.53 -10.18 -10.57
N ALA A 80 -13.25 -9.13 -11.00
CA ALA A 80 -12.68 -7.81 -11.23
C ALA A 80 -12.12 -7.19 -9.93
N LEU A 81 -12.89 -7.22 -8.84
CA LEU A 81 -12.46 -6.68 -7.54
C LEU A 81 -11.19 -7.37 -7.02
N LYS A 82 -11.14 -8.72 -7.03
CA LYS A 82 -9.93 -9.47 -6.65
C LYS A 82 -8.72 -9.13 -7.52
N ARG A 83 -8.93 -8.92 -8.82
CA ARG A 83 -7.87 -8.49 -9.73
C ARG A 83 -7.37 -7.10 -9.35
N PHE A 84 -8.26 -6.13 -9.14
CA PHE A 84 -7.89 -4.76 -8.82
C PHE A 84 -7.22 -4.62 -7.45
N GLU A 85 -7.62 -5.43 -6.48
CA GLU A 85 -6.93 -5.56 -5.20
C GLU A 85 -5.50 -6.09 -5.36
N ARG A 86 -5.30 -7.14 -6.18
CA ARG A 86 -3.96 -7.67 -6.50
C ARG A 86 -3.05 -6.63 -7.15
N TYR A 87 -3.60 -5.76 -8.00
CA TYR A 87 -2.86 -4.64 -8.60
C TYR A 87 -2.71 -3.43 -7.65
N GLY A 88 -3.23 -3.51 -6.43
CA GLY A 88 -3.14 -2.44 -5.44
C GLY A 88 -3.95 -1.18 -5.82
N PHE A 89 -4.97 -1.33 -6.66
CA PHE A 89 -5.82 -0.21 -7.10
C PHE A 89 -6.92 0.13 -6.09
N LEU A 90 -7.41 -0.88 -5.35
CA LEU A 90 -8.42 -0.71 -4.33
C LEU A 90 -8.20 -1.68 -3.16
N THR A 91 -8.89 -1.43 -2.05
CA THR A 91 -9.16 -2.43 -1.00
C THR A 91 -10.65 -2.78 -0.99
N ASP A 92 -10.98 -4.04 -0.65
CA ASP A 92 -12.36 -4.56 -0.57
C ASP A 92 -12.60 -5.22 0.78
N GLU A 93 -13.17 -4.46 1.73
CA GLU A 93 -13.59 -5.01 3.01
C GLU A 93 -15.03 -5.50 2.89
N SER A 94 -15.21 -6.81 2.72
CA SER A 94 -16.54 -7.42 2.57
C SER A 94 -17.17 -7.84 3.90
N THR A 95 -18.50 -7.73 4.00
CA THR A 95 -19.33 -8.27 5.09
C THR A 95 -20.46 -9.12 4.51
N ALA A 96 -21.36 -9.64 5.37
CA ALA A 96 -22.53 -10.41 4.96
C ALA A 96 -23.49 -9.62 4.03
N HIS A 97 -23.63 -8.31 4.23
CA HIS A 97 -24.64 -7.50 3.54
C HIS A 97 -24.04 -6.51 2.53
N ASN A 98 -22.87 -5.94 2.84
CA ASN A 98 -22.25 -4.89 2.04
C ASN A 98 -20.72 -5.03 2.01
N ARG A 99 -20.06 -4.16 1.25
CA ARG A 99 -18.60 -4.00 1.21
C ARG A 99 -18.20 -2.53 1.26
N LEU A 100 -17.10 -2.25 1.94
CA LEU A 100 -16.43 -0.95 1.90
C LEU A 100 -15.31 -1.04 0.86
N ILE A 101 -15.43 -0.23 -0.19
CA ILE A 101 -14.41 -0.09 -1.23
C ILE A 101 -13.63 1.20 -0.95
N THR A 102 -12.31 1.10 -0.93
CA THR A 102 -11.40 2.26 -0.89
C THR A 102 -10.53 2.27 -2.14
N LEU A 103 -10.59 3.34 -2.93
CA LEU A 103 -9.69 3.53 -4.07
C LEU A 103 -8.33 4.07 -3.60
N VAL A 104 -7.26 3.30 -3.82
CA VAL A 104 -5.91 3.67 -3.39
C VAL A 104 -5.39 4.81 -4.27
N ASN A 105 -4.80 5.83 -3.64
CA ASN A 105 -4.29 7.03 -4.31
C ASN A 105 -5.37 7.86 -5.03
N TRP A 106 -6.64 7.81 -4.58
CA TRP A 106 -7.73 8.57 -5.18
C TRP A 106 -7.46 10.08 -5.25
N GLY A 107 -6.86 10.66 -4.20
CA GLY A 107 -6.51 12.09 -4.15
C GLY A 107 -5.54 12.51 -5.25
N VAL A 108 -4.59 11.61 -5.60
CA VAL A 108 -3.64 11.81 -6.71
C VAL A 108 -4.39 11.88 -8.05
N TYR A 109 -5.43 11.04 -8.23
CA TYR A 109 -6.21 11.02 -9.46
C TYR A 109 -7.13 12.23 -9.62
N GLN A 110 -7.64 12.82 -8.53
CA GLN A 110 -8.54 13.99 -8.60
C GLN A 110 -7.83 15.35 -8.52
N GLY A 111 -6.50 15.35 -8.48
CA GLY A 111 -5.68 16.57 -8.56
C GLY A 111 -5.59 17.34 -7.24
N GLY A 112 -5.65 16.63 -6.11
CA GLY A 112 -5.13 17.15 -4.85
C GLY A 112 -3.61 17.05 -4.89
N THR A 113 -2.92 18.18 -4.90
CA THR A 113 -1.50 18.23 -4.52
C THR A 113 -1.46 18.04 -3.00
N GLU A 114 -1.49 16.79 -2.55
CA GLU A 114 -1.03 16.31 -1.24
C GLU A 114 -1.43 14.84 -1.07
N ILE A 115 -0.51 14.08 -0.50
CA ILE A 115 -0.70 12.67 -0.16
C ILE A 115 -1.79 12.62 0.91
N ALA A 116 -2.98 12.14 0.57
CA ALA A 116 -4.03 11.86 1.54
C ALA A 116 -4.71 10.53 1.20
N THR A 117 -4.13 9.44 1.72
CA THR A 117 -4.86 8.33 2.35
C THR A 117 -3.86 7.51 3.16
N ALA A 118 -3.37 8.10 4.24
CA ALA A 118 -2.98 7.38 5.45
C ALA A 118 -3.55 8.17 6.63
N GLU A 119 -3.89 7.43 7.69
CA GLU A 119 -4.23 7.90 9.04
C GLU A 119 -5.70 8.11 9.41
N SER A 120 -6.14 7.18 10.25
CA SER A 120 -7.25 7.27 11.18
C SER A 120 -6.96 8.31 12.28
N THR A 121 -8.03 8.97 12.72
CA THR A 121 -8.26 9.58 14.06
C THR A 121 -7.14 10.43 14.69
N ASP A 122 -7.31 11.75 14.68
CA ASP A 122 -7.52 12.52 15.93
C ASP A 122 -8.20 13.86 15.60
N ASP A 123 -9.01 14.35 16.52
CA ASP A 123 -9.77 15.59 16.42
C ASP A 123 -8.84 16.82 16.40
N GLN A 124 -9.06 17.75 15.46
CA GLN A 124 -9.22 19.19 15.75
C GLN A 124 -9.46 20.00 14.47
N GLN A 125 -10.57 20.74 14.47
CA GLN A 125 -10.85 21.83 13.55
C GLN A 125 -9.81 22.95 13.69
N THR A 126 -9.53 23.69 12.60
CA THR A 126 -9.91 25.12 12.47
C THR A 126 -9.63 25.64 11.06
N ALA A 127 -10.52 26.54 10.61
CA ALA A 127 -10.60 27.16 9.30
C ALA A 127 -9.75 28.43 9.15
N ASN A 128 -9.15 28.65 7.98
CA ASN A 128 -9.42 29.79 7.06
C ASN A 128 -8.29 30.04 6.04
N ARG A 129 -8.69 30.19 4.77
CA ARG A 129 -8.26 31.16 3.71
C ARG A 129 -6.75 31.38 3.48
N HIS A 130 -6.23 31.49 2.27
CA HIS A 130 -6.77 32.11 1.05
C HIS A 130 -5.94 31.72 -0.19
N LEU A 131 -6.57 31.81 -1.35
CA LEU A 131 -6.00 31.71 -2.70
C LEU A 131 -4.98 32.83 -2.99
N THR A 132 -3.94 32.51 -3.76
CA THR A 132 -3.35 33.43 -4.75
C THR A 132 -2.86 32.65 -5.98
N ALA A 133 -3.10 33.22 -7.15
CA ALA A 133 -2.99 32.60 -8.47
C ALA A 133 -1.63 32.83 -9.18
N ASN A 134 -1.44 32.04 -10.24
CA ASN A 134 -0.57 32.22 -11.41
C ASN A 134 0.93 31.87 -11.30
N LYS A 135 1.32 30.75 -11.94
CA LYS A 135 1.79 30.78 -13.35
C LYS A 135 1.95 29.37 -13.94
N ASN A 136 1.43 29.23 -15.16
CA ASN A 136 1.72 28.17 -16.12
C ASN A 136 3.21 27.90 -16.26
N VAL A 137 3.61 26.62 -16.31
CA VAL A 137 4.62 26.14 -17.26
C VAL A 137 4.24 24.74 -17.73
N LYS A 138 4.11 24.59 -19.06
CA LYS A 138 4.12 23.31 -19.78
C LYS A 138 5.31 22.45 -19.32
N ASN A 139 5.18 21.12 -19.38
CA ASN A 139 6.33 20.26 -19.66
C ASN A 139 5.85 18.91 -20.23
N GLU A 140 5.77 18.85 -21.55
CA GLU A 140 6.24 17.69 -22.28
C GLU A 140 7.71 17.97 -22.62
N GLU A 141 8.61 17.29 -21.91
CA GLU A 141 9.66 16.45 -22.49
C GLU A 141 10.73 16.12 -21.45
N ASN A 142 11.10 14.85 -21.46
CA ASN A 142 12.46 14.35 -21.23
C ASN A 142 13.11 14.57 -19.85
N GLU A 143 13.93 13.57 -19.52
CA GLU A 143 14.85 13.57 -18.39
C GLU A 143 15.54 14.93 -18.18
N LYS A 144 15.14 15.72 -17.18
CA LYS A 144 16.05 16.67 -16.53
C LYS A 144 15.82 16.70 -15.02
N LYS A 145 16.73 15.97 -14.36
CA LYS A 145 17.37 16.29 -13.08
C LYS A 145 16.80 17.53 -12.39
N SER A 146 16.02 17.31 -11.34
CA SER A 146 16.15 18.17 -10.17
C SER A 146 17.62 18.16 -9.79
N ASN A 147 18.24 19.33 -9.70
CA ASN A 147 19.64 19.49 -9.30
C ASN A 147 19.85 19.19 -7.80
N ARG A 148 19.05 18.28 -7.21
CA ARG A 148 19.49 17.51 -6.05
C ARG A 148 20.41 16.43 -6.60
N ARG A 149 21.70 16.54 -6.29
CA ARG A 149 22.66 15.46 -6.56
C ARG A 149 22.00 14.15 -6.14
N LYS A 150 21.78 13.22 -7.08
CA LYS A 150 21.34 11.87 -6.73
C LYS A 150 22.39 11.36 -5.77
N GLN A 151 21.99 11.05 -4.54
CA GLN A 151 22.90 10.50 -3.56
C GLN A 151 23.39 9.16 -4.13
N VAL A 152 24.69 9.11 -4.39
CA VAL A 152 25.38 7.89 -4.81
C VAL A 152 25.89 7.25 -3.55
N TYR A 153 25.55 5.98 -3.36
CA TYR A 153 25.98 5.21 -2.23
C TYR A 153 27.23 4.43 -2.64
N ASP A 154 28.28 4.58 -1.85
CA ASP A 154 29.46 3.74 -1.96
C ASP A 154 29.11 2.29 -1.58
N GLU A 155 29.85 1.32 -2.12
CA GLU A 155 29.64 -0.10 -1.81
C GLU A 155 29.86 -0.43 -0.33
N SER A 156 30.69 0.37 0.36
CA SER A 156 30.90 0.28 1.81
C SER A 156 29.81 0.96 2.63
N SER A 157 28.84 1.64 2.00
CA SER A 157 27.74 2.27 2.71
C SER A 157 26.84 1.22 3.33
N ILE A 158 26.43 1.42 4.58
CA ILE A 158 25.52 0.53 5.30
C ILE A 158 24.25 0.24 4.48
N PHE A 159 23.71 1.24 3.78
CA PHE A 159 22.53 1.07 2.93
C PHE A 159 22.78 0.25 1.67
N TYR A 160 23.98 0.35 1.09
CA TYR A 160 24.38 -0.46 -0.07
C TYR A 160 24.63 -1.91 0.36
N GLN A 161 25.28 -2.12 1.51
CA GLN A 161 25.45 -3.44 2.09
C GLN A 161 24.12 -4.12 2.42
N LEU A 162 23.14 -3.38 2.95
CA LEU A 162 21.77 -3.89 3.14
C LEU A 162 21.10 -4.26 1.81
N ALA A 163 21.34 -3.49 0.73
CA ALA A 163 20.84 -3.80 -0.60
C ALA A 163 21.43 -5.09 -1.16
N LEU A 164 22.73 -5.32 -0.97
CA LEU A 164 23.39 -6.57 -1.34
C LEU A 164 22.82 -7.74 -0.52
N ALA A 165 22.78 -7.60 0.80
CA ALA A 165 22.30 -8.66 1.71
C ALA A 165 20.86 -9.08 1.39
N GLN A 166 19.96 -8.13 1.16
CA GLN A 166 18.58 -8.43 0.77
C GLN A 166 18.49 -9.20 -0.54
N PHE A 167 19.36 -8.89 -1.51
CA PHE A 167 19.38 -9.56 -2.80
C PHE A 167 19.92 -10.98 -2.72
N GLU A 168 21.00 -11.19 -1.95
CA GLU A 168 21.53 -12.53 -1.66
C GLU A 168 20.45 -13.44 -1.04
N GLU A 169 19.74 -12.94 -0.03
CA GLU A 169 18.65 -13.70 0.61
C GLU A 169 17.50 -14.02 -0.37
N ILE A 170 17.17 -13.10 -1.28
CA ILE A 170 16.18 -13.35 -2.33
C ILE A 170 16.68 -14.42 -3.31
N GLN A 171 17.96 -14.40 -3.69
CA GLN A 171 18.54 -15.40 -4.59
C GLN A 171 18.58 -16.80 -3.98
N MET A 172 18.77 -16.93 -2.66
CA MET A 172 18.69 -18.23 -1.98
C MET A 172 17.30 -18.86 -2.12
N ASN A 173 16.24 -18.05 -2.12
CA ASN A 173 14.86 -18.51 -2.28
C ASN A 173 14.40 -18.55 -3.76
N GLN A 174 15.00 -17.73 -4.62
CA GLN A 174 14.68 -17.58 -6.04
C GLN A 174 15.98 -17.45 -6.86
N PRO A 175 16.60 -18.57 -7.28
CA PRO A 175 17.91 -18.55 -7.95
C PRO A 175 17.95 -17.78 -9.28
N HIS A 176 16.79 -17.59 -9.92
CA HIS A 176 16.66 -16.86 -11.17
C HIS A 176 16.25 -15.39 -10.98
N ALA A 177 16.33 -14.85 -9.76
CA ALA A 177 16.02 -13.45 -9.49
C ALA A 177 16.97 -12.53 -10.25
N LYS A 178 16.39 -11.58 -10.99
CA LYS A 178 17.16 -10.59 -11.76
C LYS A 178 17.81 -9.58 -10.82
N GLU A 179 19.06 -9.23 -11.12
CA GLU A 179 19.82 -8.22 -10.39
C GLU A 179 19.08 -6.87 -10.36
N PRO A 180 18.85 -6.29 -9.16
CA PRO A 180 18.14 -5.04 -9.00
C PRO A 180 19.07 -3.84 -9.21
N ASN A 181 18.48 -2.65 -9.16
CA ASN A 181 19.27 -1.41 -9.07
C ASN A 181 19.66 -1.17 -7.61
N PHE A 182 20.90 -1.51 -7.24
CA PHE A 182 21.41 -1.36 -5.87
C PHE A 182 21.42 0.08 -5.36
N GLN A 183 21.66 1.06 -6.23
CA GLN A 183 21.60 2.48 -5.85
C GLN A 183 20.18 2.90 -5.43
N LYS A 184 19.16 2.38 -6.14
CA LYS A 184 17.76 2.59 -5.77
C LYS A 184 17.42 1.89 -4.46
N TRP A 185 17.88 0.65 -4.28
CA TRP A 185 17.65 -0.13 -3.06
C TRP A 185 18.32 0.48 -1.83
N ALA A 186 19.55 0.95 -1.96
CA ALA A 186 20.24 1.70 -0.91
C ALA A 186 19.46 2.96 -0.52
N ASN A 187 18.92 3.70 -1.49
CA ASN A 187 18.06 4.84 -1.18
C ASN A 187 16.75 4.43 -0.48
N ASP A 188 16.16 3.30 -0.84
CA ASP A 188 14.96 2.80 -0.17
C ASP A 188 15.27 2.42 1.28
N PHE A 189 16.41 1.79 1.58
CA PHE A 189 16.86 1.53 2.95
C PHE A 189 17.16 2.80 3.73
N ARG A 190 17.83 3.78 3.12
CA ARG A 190 18.02 5.11 3.72
C ARG A 190 16.69 5.69 4.15
N LEU A 191 15.67 5.61 3.30
CA LEU A 191 14.34 6.13 3.62
C LEU A 191 13.66 5.36 4.76
N ILE A 192 13.93 4.07 4.94
CA ILE A 192 13.42 3.30 6.09
C ILE A 192 14.08 3.78 7.38
N VAL A 193 15.38 4.08 7.35
CA VAL A 193 16.13 4.55 8.53
C VAL A 193 15.83 6.01 8.86
N GLU A 194 15.99 6.91 7.89
CA GLU A 194 15.95 8.36 8.12
C GLU A 194 14.54 8.96 8.11
N ARG A 195 13.57 8.30 7.47
CA ARG A 195 12.20 8.84 7.36
C ARG A 195 11.19 8.07 8.19
N ASP A 196 11.38 6.76 8.30
CA ASP A 196 10.45 5.90 9.03
C ASP A 196 11.00 5.52 10.43
N ASP A 197 12.14 6.10 10.82
CA ASP A 197 12.80 5.94 12.12
C ASP A 197 12.95 4.48 12.55
N ARG A 198 13.43 3.65 11.63
CA ARG A 198 13.73 2.24 11.88
C ARG A 198 15.23 2.01 11.98
N THR A 199 15.65 1.17 12.91
CA THR A 199 17.07 0.84 13.05
C THR A 199 17.50 -0.22 12.03
N VAL A 200 18.79 -0.27 11.73
CA VAL A 200 19.38 -1.28 10.85
C VAL A 200 19.11 -2.70 11.39
N GLU A 201 19.16 -2.88 12.70
CA GLU A 201 18.87 -4.15 13.37
C GLU A 201 17.43 -4.61 13.15
N GLN A 202 16.47 -3.68 13.28
CA GLN A 202 15.06 -3.98 13.01
C GLN A 202 14.85 -4.36 11.54
N ILE A 203 15.54 -3.67 10.62
CA ILE A 203 15.49 -3.98 9.17
C ILE A 203 16.01 -5.38 8.93
N THR A 204 17.22 -5.69 9.40
CA THR A 204 17.84 -7.01 9.21
C THR A 204 17.02 -8.13 9.84
N TYR A 205 16.44 -7.88 11.02
CA TYR A 205 15.61 -8.86 11.71
C TYR A 205 14.33 -9.16 10.93
N LEU A 206 13.61 -8.12 10.50
CA LEU A 206 12.35 -8.27 9.77
C LEU A 206 12.57 -8.87 8.37
N MET A 207 13.69 -8.51 7.73
CA MET A 207 14.13 -9.07 6.46
C MET A 207 14.34 -10.59 6.56
N LYS A 208 15.16 -11.04 7.53
CA LYS A 208 15.41 -12.47 7.77
C LYS A 208 14.13 -13.24 8.08
N TRP A 209 13.26 -12.67 8.91
CA TRP A 209 11.97 -13.28 9.23
C TRP A 209 11.09 -13.43 8.00
N ALA A 210 10.98 -12.37 7.18
CA ALA A 210 10.17 -12.39 5.97
C ALA A 210 10.66 -13.43 4.95
N MET A 211 11.99 -13.61 4.83
CA MET A 211 12.60 -14.58 3.92
C MET A 211 12.38 -16.03 4.35
N GLY A 212 12.29 -16.31 5.66
CA GLY A 212 11.97 -17.64 6.18
C GLY A 212 10.47 -17.98 6.19
N HIS A 213 9.61 -16.99 5.95
CA HIS A 213 8.16 -17.16 6.07
C HIS A 213 7.52 -17.57 4.72
N SER A 214 6.72 -18.64 4.72
CA SER A 214 6.09 -19.28 3.54
C SER A 214 5.24 -18.37 2.64
N PHE A 215 4.58 -17.36 3.20
CA PHE A 215 3.88 -16.32 2.44
C PHE A 215 4.79 -15.14 2.06
N TRP A 216 5.44 -14.50 3.04
CA TRP A 216 6.14 -13.23 2.84
C TRP A 216 7.37 -13.29 1.96
N HIS A 217 8.06 -14.43 1.87
CA HIS A 217 9.22 -14.55 0.97
C HIS A 217 8.85 -14.29 -0.51
N SER A 218 7.60 -14.55 -0.89
CA SER A 218 7.08 -14.29 -2.24
C SER A 218 6.63 -12.84 -2.47
N VAL A 219 6.40 -12.08 -1.39
CA VAL A 219 5.88 -10.71 -1.42
C VAL A 219 7.00 -9.68 -1.24
N ILE A 220 7.96 -9.98 -0.37
CA ILE A 220 9.08 -9.10 -0.05
C ILE A 220 10.22 -9.37 -1.03
N LEU A 221 10.11 -8.81 -2.24
CA LEU A 221 11.11 -8.95 -3.31
C LEU A 221 11.96 -7.68 -3.49
N SER A 222 11.82 -6.71 -2.59
CA SER A 222 12.62 -5.48 -2.60
C SER A 222 12.53 -4.74 -1.26
N PRO A 223 13.48 -3.84 -0.96
CA PRO A 223 13.41 -2.96 0.21
C PRO A 223 12.17 -2.06 0.20
N SER A 224 11.72 -1.65 -0.99
CA SER A 224 10.48 -0.88 -1.15
C SER A 224 9.23 -1.68 -0.73
N SER A 225 9.21 -2.99 -1.01
CA SER A 225 8.16 -3.91 -0.56
C SER A 225 8.23 -4.15 0.94
N LEU A 226 9.44 -4.35 1.49
CA LEU A 226 9.67 -4.48 2.94
C LEU A 226 9.10 -3.27 3.69
N ARG A 227 9.48 -2.07 3.25
CA ARG A 227 8.97 -0.80 3.79
C ARG A 227 7.45 -0.70 3.73
N ARG A 228 6.87 -0.96 2.55
CA ARG A 228 5.42 -0.85 2.33
C ARG A 228 4.62 -1.78 3.24
N HIS A 229 5.17 -2.95 3.57
CA HIS A 229 4.51 -3.98 4.36
C HIS A 229 4.99 -4.06 5.80
N TRP A 230 5.83 -3.12 6.26
CA TRP A 230 6.46 -3.12 7.57
C TRP A 230 5.50 -3.43 8.72
N ASP A 231 4.44 -2.62 8.87
CA ASP A 231 3.50 -2.76 9.99
C ASP A 231 2.74 -4.09 9.94
N ARG A 232 2.45 -4.59 8.73
CA ARG A 232 1.78 -5.89 8.55
C ARG A 232 2.70 -7.05 8.93
N LEU A 233 3.97 -6.99 8.52
CA LEU A 233 4.99 -7.98 8.89
C LEU A 233 5.15 -8.03 10.42
N VAL A 234 5.29 -6.87 11.07
CA VAL A 234 5.43 -6.78 12.53
C VAL A 234 4.19 -7.32 13.24
N ALA A 235 2.98 -6.94 12.79
CA ALA A 235 1.74 -7.42 13.39
C ALA A 235 1.59 -8.94 13.28
N GLN A 236 1.83 -9.49 12.08
CA GLN A 236 1.72 -10.92 11.86
C GLN A 236 2.79 -11.70 12.63
N MET A 237 4.03 -11.22 12.66
CA MET A 237 5.10 -11.84 13.42
C MET A 237 4.79 -11.87 14.93
N LYS A 238 4.24 -10.77 15.48
CA LYS A 238 3.81 -10.73 16.89
C LYS A 238 2.69 -11.73 17.16
N GLN A 239 1.73 -11.85 16.25
CA GLN A 239 0.64 -12.82 16.36
C GLN A 239 1.17 -14.26 16.33
N GLU A 240 2.07 -14.59 15.40
CA GLU A 240 2.68 -15.92 15.31
C GLU A 240 3.53 -16.27 16.53
N ARG A 241 4.28 -15.29 17.06
CA ARG A 241 5.02 -15.44 18.32
C ARG A 241 4.10 -15.65 19.52
N ALA A 242 2.99 -14.91 19.62
CA ALA A 242 2.02 -15.10 20.70
C ALA A 242 1.40 -16.51 20.65
N LEU A 243 1.02 -16.98 19.45
CA LEU A 243 0.50 -18.33 19.24
C LEU A 243 1.54 -19.43 19.52
N ALA A 244 2.81 -19.19 19.18
CA ALA A 244 3.90 -20.10 19.50
C ALA A 244 4.15 -20.15 21.01
N ASN A 245 4.15 -18.99 21.69
CA ASN A 245 4.34 -18.90 23.14
C ASN A 245 3.17 -19.55 23.90
N GLU A 246 1.92 -19.40 23.45
CA GLU A 246 0.77 -20.12 24.02
C GLU A 246 0.90 -21.65 23.91
N LYS A 247 1.47 -22.15 22.80
CA LYS A 247 1.76 -23.59 22.59
C LYS A 247 2.97 -24.08 23.37
N VAL A 248 3.87 -23.18 23.78
CA VAL A 248 5.09 -23.51 24.54
C VAL A 248 4.84 -23.43 26.05
N VAL A 249 3.93 -22.56 26.51
CA VAL A 249 3.51 -22.48 27.93
C VAL A 249 2.81 -23.76 28.42
N SER A 250 2.26 -24.58 27.51
CA SER A 250 1.75 -25.93 27.82
C SER A 250 2.84 -27.01 27.94
N ILE A 251 4.12 -26.66 27.76
CA ILE A 251 5.29 -27.55 27.88
C ILE A 251 6.22 -27.00 29.00
N PRO A 252 6.80 -27.85 29.88
CA PRO A 252 7.41 -27.38 31.12
C PRO A 252 8.61 -26.43 30.89
N LYS A 253 8.53 -25.25 31.52
CA LYS A 253 9.54 -24.18 31.48
C LYS A 253 10.91 -24.65 31.96
N LYS A 254 11.81 -25.02 31.05
CA LYS A 254 13.25 -24.87 31.27
C LYS A 254 13.92 -24.37 29.99
N GLN A 255 14.52 -23.18 30.14
CA GLN A 255 15.30 -22.43 29.16
C GLN A 255 14.54 -21.84 27.96
N ILE A 256 14.02 -20.62 28.13
CA ILE A 256 13.94 -19.66 27.04
C ILE A 256 14.46 -18.33 27.56
N GLN A 257 15.61 -17.92 27.06
CA GLN A 257 16.14 -16.57 27.25
C GLN A 257 15.56 -15.73 26.10
N GLU A 258 14.43 -15.05 26.33
CA GLU A 258 13.81 -14.19 25.32
C GLU A 258 14.64 -12.92 25.14
N PHE A 259 15.27 -12.77 23.96
CA PHE A 259 15.78 -11.49 23.50
C PHE A 259 14.62 -10.67 22.93
N SER A 260 14.14 -9.69 23.69
CA SER A 260 13.04 -8.80 23.30
C SER A 260 13.57 -7.60 22.51
N LEU A 261 13.56 -7.69 21.18
CA LEU A 261 13.80 -6.54 20.31
C LEU A 261 12.46 -5.83 20.05
N ASP A 262 12.31 -4.60 20.54
CA ASP A 262 11.13 -3.78 20.28
C ASP A 262 11.16 -3.24 18.84
N LEU A 263 10.07 -3.49 18.11
CA LEU A 263 9.91 -3.14 16.70
C LEU A 263 8.93 -1.97 16.49
N THR A 264 8.46 -1.32 17.57
CA THR A 264 7.32 -0.40 17.49
C THR A 264 7.65 1.07 17.20
N LYS A 265 8.85 1.57 17.52
CA LYS A 265 9.53 2.77 16.99
C LYS A 265 10.77 2.97 17.86
N GLY A 266 11.91 3.33 17.25
CA GLY A 266 13.19 3.38 17.95
C GLY A 266 13.23 4.50 18.99
N GLU A 267 13.60 4.16 20.22
CA GLU A 267 14.13 5.11 21.19
C GLU A 267 15.47 5.64 20.67
N SER A 268 15.59 6.96 20.61
CA SER A 268 16.83 7.66 20.33
C SER A 268 17.77 7.53 21.53
N ILE A 269 18.98 7.01 21.30
CA ILE A 269 20.17 7.32 22.08
C ILE A 269 20.98 8.35 21.30
#